data_AF-A0A8T4W2P2-F1
#
_entry.id   AF-A0A8T4W2P2-F1
#
_cell.length_a   1.000
_cell.length_b   1.000
_cell.length_c   1.000
_cell.angle_alpha   90.00
_cell.angle_beta   90.00
_cell.angle_gamma   90.00
#
_symmetry.space_group_name_H-M   'P 1'
#
loop_
_entity.id
_entity.type
_entity.pdbx_description
1 polymer ?
#
loop_
_entity_poly.entity_id
_entity_poly.type
_entity_poly.pdbx_seq_one_letter_code
_entity_poly.pdbx_strand_id
1 'polypeptide(L)'
;MIELTTAFYAAALAIALYIIICALRVFLGPSAADRTVALDTINTLVIGGMIALGAAMMETLFIDIAIVYAILSFITTLFIAKYLEGGVS
;
A
#
# COMPACT_ATOMS: atom_id res chain seq x y z
N MET A 1 5.13 10.12 24.78
CA MET A 1 4.02 9.28 24.28
C MET A 1 3.09 10.07 23.38
N ILE A 2 2.50 11.18 23.83
CA ILE A 2 1.60 12.03 23.02
C ILE A 2 2.27 12.52 21.72
N GLU A 3 3.51 13.02 21.78
CA GLU A 3 4.27 13.47 20.59
C GLU A 3 4.50 12.37 19.54
N LEU A 4 4.64 11.12 19.96
CA LEU A 4 4.87 10.01 19.05
C LEU A 4 3.55 9.57 18.38
N THR A 5 2.46 9.54 19.16
CA THR A 5 1.11 9.25 18.64
C THR A 5 0.67 10.31 17.63
N THR A 6 0.92 11.59 17.88
CA THR A 6 0.60 12.68 16.93
C THR A 6 1.44 12.55 15.65
N ALA A 7 2.72 12.17 15.76
CA ALA A 7 3.56 11.91 14.60
C ALA A 7 3.01 10.76 13.73
N PHE A 8 2.51 9.68 14.35
CA PHE A 8 1.89 8.58 13.60
C PHE A 8 0.57 8.97 12.92
N TYR A 9 -0.27 9.78 13.57
CA TYR A 9 -1.48 10.31 12.91
C TYR A 9 -1.14 11.26 11.75
N ALA A 10 -0.13 12.11 11.91
CA ALA A 10 0.36 12.96 10.82
C ALA A 10 0.90 12.13 9.65
N ALA A 11 1.65 11.06 9.93
CA ALA A 11 2.12 10.12 8.91
C ALA A 11 0.95 9.43 8.19
N ALA A 12 -0.05 8.95 8.93
CA ALA A 12 -1.25 8.33 8.35
C ALA A 12 -2.02 9.31 7.44
N LEU A 13 -2.15 10.58 7.86
CA LEU A 13 -2.77 11.63 7.05
C LEU A 13 -1.98 11.91 5.77
N ALA A 14 -0.66 12.04 5.86
CA ALA A 14 0.21 12.24 4.69
C ALA A 14 0.10 11.05 3.71
N ILE A 15 0.10 9.83 4.23
CA ILE A 15 -0.10 8.61 3.44
C ILE A 15 -1.46 8.64 2.73
N ALA A 16 -2.53 9.01 3.41
CA ALA A 16 -3.86 9.13 2.82
C ALA A 16 -3.87 10.14 1.64
N LEU A 17 -3.18 11.27 1.77
CA LEU A 17 -3.01 12.24 0.69
C LEU A 17 -2.22 11.65 -0.48
N TYR A 18 -1.13 10.91 -0.21
CA TYR A 18 -0.37 10.24 -1.26
C TYR A 18 -1.19 9.17 -1.99
N ILE A 19 -2.06 8.44 -1.29
CA ILE A 19 -2.96 7.47 -1.92
C ILE A 19 -3.87 8.18 -2.94
N ILE A 20 -4.39 9.37 -2.63
CA ILE A 20 -5.22 10.15 -3.56
C ILE A 20 -4.40 10.54 -4.80
N ILE A 21 -3.15 11.00 -4.61
CA ILE A 21 -2.26 11.37 -5.73
C ILE A 21 -1.94 10.15 -6.60
N CYS A 22 -1.63 9.00 -5.99
CA CYS A 22 -1.38 7.76 -6.74
C CYS A 22 -2.65 7.27 -7.46
N ALA A 23 -3.82 7.39 -6.84
CA ALA A 23 -5.09 7.04 -7.48
C ALA A 23 -5.33 7.90 -8.73
N LEU A 24 -5.07 9.21 -8.66
CA LEU A 24 -5.10 10.07 -9.85
C LEU A 24 -4.12 9.58 -10.94
N ARG A 25 -2.94 9.09 -10.55
CA ARG A 25 -1.94 8.55 -11.49
C ARG A 25 -2.38 7.23 -12.13
N VAL A 26 -3.15 6.38 -11.42
CA VAL A 26 -3.74 5.16 -12.00
C VAL A 26 -4.70 5.50 -13.16
N PHE A 27 -5.48 6.57 -13.04
CA PHE A 27 -6.42 6.97 -14.10
C PHE A 27 -5.77 7.79 -15.22
N LEU A 28 -4.89 8.73 -14.86
CA LEU A 28 -4.26 9.68 -15.80
C LEU A 28 -2.89 9.20 -16.33
N GLY A 29 -2.45 7.99 -15.98
CA GLY A 29 -1.19 7.41 -16.44
C GLY A 29 -1.17 7.24 -17.97
N PRO A 30 -0.12 7.70 -18.68
CA PRO A 30 -0.04 7.63 -20.14
C PRO A 30 0.25 6.23 -20.65
N SER A 31 1.07 5.44 -19.94
CA SER A 31 1.35 4.04 -20.28
C SER A 31 0.63 3.07 -19.33
N ALA A 32 0.38 1.84 -19.79
CA ALA A 32 -0.12 0.78 -18.91
C ALA A 32 0.84 0.49 -17.75
N ALA A 33 2.15 0.58 -17.99
CA ALA A 33 3.17 0.41 -16.96
C ALA A 33 3.06 1.47 -15.84
N ASP A 34 2.86 2.75 -16.19
CA ASP A 34 2.68 3.83 -15.21
C ASP A 34 1.49 3.56 -14.28
N ARG A 35 0.39 3.03 -14.84
CA ARG A 35 -0.83 2.72 -14.08
C ARG A 35 -0.62 1.54 -13.15
N THR A 36 0.07 0.51 -13.60
CA THR A 36 0.40 -0.68 -12.79
C THR A 36 1.32 -0.31 -11.62
N VAL A 37 2.37 0.48 -11.86
CA VAL A 37 3.28 0.94 -10.80
C VAL A 37 2.55 1.84 -9.80
N ALA A 38 1.67 2.72 -10.27
CA ALA A 38 0.85 3.55 -9.38
C ALA A 38 -0.08 2.70 -8.50
N LEU A 39 -0.67 1.63 -9.05
CA LEU A 39 -1.52 0.71 -8.31
C LEU A 39 -0.73 -0.04 -7.22
N ASP A 40 0.46 -0.55 -7.55
CA ASP A 40 1.33 -1.23 -6.59
C ASP A 40 1.81 -0.29 -5.47
N THR A 41 2.08 0.97 -5.82
CA THR A 41 2.41 2.01 -4.85
C THR A 41 1.26 2.26 -3.87
N ILE A 42 0.00 2.25 -4.34
CA ILE A 42 -1.18 2.37 -3.46
C ILE A 42 -1.22 1.22 -2.45
N ASN A 43 -0.99 -0.03 -2.87
CA ASN A 43 -0.97 -1.17 -1.97
C ASN A 43 0.08 -0.98 -0.86
N THR A 44 1.29 -0.56 -1.24
CA THR A 44 2.38 -0.27 -0.28
C THR A 44 2.01 0.85 0.69
N LEU A 45 1.38 1.93 0.19
CA LEU A 45 0.91 3.04 1.03
C LEU A 45 -0.18 2.60 2.01
N VAL A 46 -1.13 1.76 1.58
CA VAL A 46 -2.19 1.22 2.44
C VAL A 46 -1.58 0.38 3.57
N ILE A 47 -0.58 -0.45 3.29
CA ILE A 47 0.16 -1.22 4.31
C ILE A 47 0.84 -0.29 5.32
N GLY A 48 1.56 0.73 4.84
CA GLY A 48 2.20 1.72 5.69
C GLY A 48 1.19 2.50 6.54
N GLY A 49 0.03 2.83 5.99
CA GLY A 49 -1.07 3.50 6.69
C GLY A 49 -1.65 2.64 7.81
N MET A 50 -1.87 1.35 7.58
CA MET A 50 -2.31 0.41 8.62
C MET A 50 -1.29 0.31 9.76
N ILE A 51 0.00 0.24 9.46
CA ILE A 51 1.05 0.21 10.49
C ILE A 51 1.07 1.52 11.30
N ALA A 52 0.99 2.67 10.63
CA ALA A 52 0.96 3.98 11.30
C ALA A 52 -0.27 4.12 12.22
N LEU A 53 -1.45 3.70 11.75
CA LEU A 53 -2.67 3.71 12.55
C LEU A 53 -2.63 2.72 13.72
N GLY A 54 -2.13 1.50 13.50
CA GLY A 54 -1.94 0.52 14.58
C GLY A 54 -1.01 1.04 15.68
N ALA A 55 0.09 1.70 15.29
CA ALA A 55 1.00 2.35 16.22
C ALA A 55 0.37 3.55 16.96
N ALA A 56 -0.45 4.34 16.28
CA ALA A 56 -1.13 5.49 16.87
C ALA A 56 -2.24 5.08 17.86
N MET A 57 -3.00 4.04 17.54
CA MET A 57 -4.14 3.56 18.31
C MET A 57 -3.74 2.53 19.39
N MET A 58 -2.48 2.08 19.40
CA MET A 58 -2.01 0.99 20.25
C MET A 58 -2.79 -0.32 20.06
N GLU A 59 -3.21 -0.57 18.82
CA GLU A 59 -4.01 -1.74 18.44
C GLU A 59 -3.21 -2.63 17.49
N THR A 60 -2.88 -3.84 17.93
CA THR A 60 -2.06 -4.79 17.14
C THR A 60 -2.80 -5.35 15.94
N LEU A 61 -4.15 -5.34 15.96
CA LEU A 61 -4.99 -5.85 14.89
C LEU A 61 -4.65 -5.22 13.53
N PHE A 62 -4.37 -3.92 13.49
CA PHE A 62 -4.00 -3.23 12.24
C PHE A 62 -2.65 -3.73 11.69
N ILE A 63 -1.71 -4.06 12.57
CA ILE A 63 -0.39 -4.59 12.18
C ILE A 63 -0.54 -6.02 11.65
N ASP A 64 -1.37 -6.84 12.30
CA ASP A 64 -1.63 -8.21 11.84
C ASP A 64 -2.26 -8.22 10.44
N ILE A 65 -3.27 -7.35 10.21
CA ILE A 65 -3.88 -7.17 8.89
C ILE A 65 -2.84 -6.66 7.88
N ALA A 66 -1.97 -5.72 8.27
CA ALA A 66 -0.94 -5.17 7.39
C ALA A 66 0.06 -6.22 6.91
N ILE A 67 0.50 -7.11 7.81
CA ILE A 67 1.41 -8.21 7.46
C ILE A 67 0.75 -9.17 6.47
N VAL A 68 -0.50 -9.57 6.72
CA VAL A 68 -1.25 -10.44 5.80
C VAL A 68 -1.43 -9.77 4.44
N TYR A 69 -1.79 -8.49 4.42
CA TYR A 69 -2.00 -7.73 3.20
C TYR A 69 -0.72 -7.55 2.39
N ALA A 70 0.43 -7.33 3.06
CA ALA A 70 1.73 -7.23 2.42
C ALA A 70 2.12 -8.53 1.68
N ILE A 71 1.93 -9.67 2.34
CA ILE A 71 2.20 -10.98 1.75
C ILE A 71 1.26 -11.23 0.57
N LEU A 72 -0.04 -10.92 0.71
CA LEU A 72 -1.00 -11.12 -0.35
C LEU A 72 -0.70 -10.25 -1.58
N SER A 73 -0.40 -8.96 -1.38
CA SER A 73 -0.05 -8.02 -2.46
C SER A 73 1.18 -8.48 -3.24
N PHE A 74 2.21 -8.96 -2.53
CA PHE A 74 3.41 -9.49 -3.14
C PHE A 74 3.14 -10.76 -3.97
N ILE A 75 2.36 -11.70 -3.41
CA ILE A 75 1.97 -12.93 -4.12
C ILE A 75 1.17 -12.62 -5.38
N THR A 76 0.21 -11.69 -5.31
CA THR A 76 -0.58 -11.24 -6.48
C THR A 76 0.33 -10.69 -7.58
N THR A 77 1.31 -9.88 -7.22
CA THR A 77 2.27 -9.30 -8.17
C THR A 77 3.12 -10.37 -8.84
N LEU A 78 3.64 -11.33 -8.07
CA LEU A 78 4.38 -12.48 -8.60
C LEU A 78 3.53 -13.35 -9.54
N PHE A 79 2.26 -13.58 -9.17
CA PHE A 79 1.34 -14.36 -9.99
C PHE A 79 1.10 -13.69 -11.35
N ILE A 80 0.89 -12.37 -11.36
CA ILE A 80 0.73 -11.59 -12.59
C ILE A 80 2.01 -11.65 -13.44
N ALA A 81 3.18 -11.47 -12.82
CA ALA A 81 4.47 -11.54 -13.52
C ALA A 81 4.66 -12.92 -14.19
N LYS A 82 4.41 -14.01 -13.45
CA LYS A 82 4.52 -15.37 -13.97
C LYS A 82 3.52 -15.67 -15.09
N TYR A 83 2.31 -15.15 -14.98
CA TYR A 83 1.31 -15.26 -16.04
C TYR A 83 1.76 -14.56 -17.33
N LEU A 84 2.36 -13.37 -17.21
CA LEU A 84 2.86 -12.59 -18.35
C LEU A 84 4.14 -13.20 -18.98
N GLU A 85 5.00 -13.84 -18.19
CA GLU A 85 6.18 -14.56 -18.68
C GLU A 85 5.86 -15.85 -19.47
N GLY A 86 4.58 -16.24 -19.58
CA GLY A 86 4.15 -17.42 -20.36
C GLY A 86 4.08 -18.73 -19.56
N GLY A 87 4.01 -18.65 -18.23
CA GLY A 87 4.06 -19.80 -17.34
C GLY A 87 2.76 -20.60 -17.23
N VAL A 88 2.30 -21.21 -18.32
CA VAL A 88 1.67 -22.55 -18.34
C VAL A 88 2.12 -23.26 -19.63
N SER A 89 3.39 -23.68 -19.67
CA SER A 89 3.86 -24.81 -20.49
C SER A 89 4.30 -25.92 -19.55
#